data_AF-A0A9D5S340-F1
#
_entry.id   AF-A0A9D5S340-F1
#
_cell.length_a   1.000
_cell.length_b   1.000
_cell.length_c   1.000
_cell.angle_alpha   90.00
_cell.angle_beta   90.00
_cell.angle_gamma   90.00
#
_symmetry.space_group_name_H-M   'P 1'
#
loop_
_entity.id
_entity.type
_entity.pdbx_description
1 polymer ?
#
loop_
_entity_poly.entity_id
_entity_poly.type
_entity_poly.pdbx_seq_one_letter_code
_entity_poly.pdbx_strand_id
1 'polypeptide(L)'
;MKRFMTMTLAALAFVVSMSSCSKDDDAPEVAVAELVAGTYSGNEIVMVMGEESSNETKIYSFEKVTDTSVDMLIPEMGMGGHMSIPALQVKNIPLKKNGNTIVGELASYAGTVINADGAEKAFTITGLVILIDGNNIAVTYSLKYGNMPMSMETTLIGTKK
;
A
#
# COMPACT_ATOMS: atom_id res chain seq x y z
N MET A 1 14.59 26.73 -77.83
CA MET A 1 15.49 27.84 -77.43
C MET A 1 14.94 28.35 -76.10
N LYS A 2 15.59 28.27 -74.94
CA LYS A 2 16.90 28.82 -74.56
C LYS A 2 17.44 27.99 -73.37
N ARG A 3 18.77 27.81 -73.33
CA ARG A 3 19.53 27.18 -72.25
C ARG A 3 19.72 28.16 -71.09
N PHE A 4 19.68 27.67 -69.85
CA PHE A 4 20.41 28.16 -68.68
C PHE A 4 20.59 26.93 -67.76
N MET A 5 21.70 26.21 -67.84
CA MET A 5 23.01 26.47 -67.22
C MET A 5 22.93 26.59 -65.69
N THR A 6 23.16 25.44 -65.04
CA THR A 6 24.13 25.22 -63.96
C THR A 6 24.09 26.15 -62.74
N MET A 7 23.73 25.59 -61.59
CA MET A 7 24.55 25.82 -60.39
C MET A 7 24.66 24.54 -59.58
N THR A 8 25.84 23.95 -59.67
CA THR A 8 26.36 22.90 -58.81
C THR A 8 26.49 23.45 -57.40
N LEU A 9 25.93 22.76 -56.41
CA LEU A 9 26.47 22.77 -55.05
C LEU A 9 26.61 21.32 -54.60
N ALA A 10 27.82 20.81 -54.80
CA ALA A 10 28.26 19.53 -54.27
C ALA A 10 28.70 19.68 -52.80
N ALA A 11 28.83 18.53 -52.15
CA ALA A 11 29.37 18.26 -50.82
C ALA A 11 28.33 18.27 -49.69
N LEU A 12 28.25 17.29 -48.79
CA LEU A 12 29.23 16.27 -48.41
C LEU A 12 28.48 15.09 -47.78
N ALA A 13 28.93 13.88 -48.05
CA ALA A 13 28.50 12.66 -47.38
C ALA A 13 28.80 12.72 -45.87
N PHE A 14 27.87 12.23 -45.04
CA PHE A 14 28.22 11.45 -43.84
C PHE A 14 27.09 10.46 -43.54
N VAL A 15 27.48 9.19 -43.57
CA VAL A 15 26.76 8.05 -42.99
C VAL A 15 26.68 8.22 -41.48
N VAL A 16 25.47 8.14 -40.91
CA VAL A 16 25.27 7.62 -39.55
C VAL A 16 24.02 6.74 -39.62
N SER A 17 24.25 5.45 -39.87
CA SER A 17 23.34 4.42 -39.38
C SER A 17 23.26 4.59 -37.87
N MET A 18 22.14 5.10 -37.36
CA MET A 18 21.86 5.06 -35.94
C MET A 18 21.62 3.61 -35.56
N SER A 19 22.70 2.91 -35.21
CA SER A 19 22.64 1.81 -34.25
C SER A 19 22.29 2.41 -32.90
N SER A 20 21.04 2.86 -32.72
CA SER A 20 20.54 3.25 -31.42
C SER A 20 20.29 1.98 -30.61
N CYS A 21 21.37 1.43 -30.05
CA CYS A 21 21.27 0.66 -28.81
C CYS A 21 20.82 1.64 -27.72
N SER A 22 19.52 1.79 -27.54
CA SER A 22 18.97 2.18 -26.25
C SER A 22 18.34 0.92 -25.68
N LYS A 23 19.22 0.16 -25.02
CA LYS A 23 18.97 -0.87 -24.02
C LYS A 23 17.48 -1.03 -23.72
N ASP A 24 16.92 -2.16 -24.14
CA ASP A 24 15.95 -2.89 -23.34
C ASP A 24 16.59 -3.09 -21.97
N ASP A 25 16.53 -2.08 -21.11
CA ASP A 25 16.54 -2.32 -19.68
C ASP A 25 15.15 -2.89 -19.36
N ASP A 26 14.93 -4.14 -19.80
CA ASP A 26 13.97 -5.09 -19.24
C ASP A 26 14.42 -5.42 -17.81
N ALA A 27 14.61 -4.39 -16.99
CA ALA A 27 14.57 -4.57 -15.56
C ALA A 27 13.16 -5.07 -15.28
N PRO A 28 12.99 -6.28 -14.69
CA PRO A 28 11.68 -6.80 -14.39
C PRO A 28 10.94 -5.75 -13.57
N GLU A 29 9.77 -5.34 -14.05
CA GLU A 29 8.93 -4.40 -13.32
C GLU A 29 8.68 -4.99 -11.92
N VAL A 30 9.24 -4.35 -10.89
CA VAL A 30 9.10 -4.82 -9.51
C VAL A 30 7.62 -4.82 -9.18
N ALA A 31 7.11 -5.97 -8.76
CA ALA A 31 5.71 -6.14 -8.41
C ALA A 31 5.30 -5.12 -7.35
N VAL A 32 4.13 -4.48 -7.53
CA VAL A 32 3.64 -3.43 -6.62
C VAL A 32 3.59 -3.92 -5.18
N ALA A 33 3.17 -5.17 -4.96
CA ALA A 33 3.13 -5.78 -3.65
C ALA A 33 4.52 -6.01 -3.02
N GLU A 34 5.60 -6.17 -3.80
CA GLU A 34 6.96 -6.27 -3.27
C GLU A 34 7.45 -4.93 -2.71
N LEU A 35 7.02 -3.81 -3.31
CA LEU A 35 7.31 -2.48 -2.80
C LEU A 35 6.62 -2.23 -1.45
N VAL A 36 5.43 -2.81 -1.25
CA VAL A 36 4.63 -2.67 -0.02
C VAL A 36 5.01 -3.67 1.07
N ALA A 37 5.40 -4.89 0.72
CA ALA A 37 5.68 -5.94 1.71
C ALA A 37 6.77 -5.50 2.72
N GLY A 38 6.56 -5.84 3.99
CA GLY A 38 7.44 -5.47 5.10
C GLY A 38 6.69 -4.95 6.31
N THR A 39 7.43 -4.37 7.26
CA THR A 39 6.87 -3.82 8.50
C THR A 39 6.95 -2.31 8.51
N TYR A 40 5.92 -1.67 9.03
CA TYR A 40 5.83 -0.22 9.18
C TYR A 40 5.61 0.13 10.63
N SER A 41 6.45 1.02 11.15
CA SER A 41 6.32 1.54 12.51
C SER A 41 5.68 2.92 12.43
N GLY A 42 4.56 3.11 13.11
CA GLY A 42 3.82 4.36 13.03
C GLY A 42 3.11 4.71 14.32
N ASN A 43 2.72 5.97 14.41
CA ASN A 43 1.83 6.43 15.45
C ASN A 43 0.39 6.11 15.06
N GLU A 44 -0.28 5.32 15.87
CA GLU A 44 -1.67 4.92 15.72
C GLU A 44 -2.54 5.73 16.66
N ILE A 45 -3.54 6.41 16.09
CA ILE A 45 -4.60 7.08 16.81
C ILE A 45 -5.87 6.26 16.62
N VAL A 46 -6.53 5.91 17.72
CA VAL A 46 -7.82 5.22 17.73
C VAL A 46 -8.85 6.14 18.31
N MET A 47 -9.93 6.39 17.57
CA MET A 47 -11.06 7.21 17.99
C MET A 47 -12.28 6.33 18.24
N VAL A 48 -12.99 6.59 19.33
CA VAL A 48 -14.28 5.96 19.64
C VAL A 48 -15.28 7.08 19.90
N MET A 49 -16.39 7.10 19.16
CA MET A 49 -17.39 8.18 19.25
C MET A 49 -16.83 9.60 19.03
N GLY A 50 -15.76 9.73 18.25
CA GLY A 50 -15.11 11.01 17.99
C GLY A 50 -14.16 11.49 19.10
N GLU A 51 -13.92 10.68 20.12
CA GLU A 51 -12.94 10.95 21.18
C GLU A 51 -11.71 10.03 21.02
N GLU A 52 -10.52 10.54 21.31
CA GLU A 52 -9.28 9.75 21.26
C GLU A 52 -9.30 8.72 22.39
N SER A 53 -9.29 7.44 22.01
CA SER A 53 -9.23 6.31 22.94
C SER A 53 -7.78 5.87 23.19
N SER A 54 -6.89 6.03 22.21
CA SER A 54 -5.47 5.72 22.35
C SER A 54 -4.62 6.43 21.29
N ASN A 55 -3.36 6.63 21.62
CA ASN A 55 -2.36 7.24 20.77
C ASN A 55 -0.99 6.60 21.06
N GLU A 56 -0.64 5.57 20.28
CA GLU A 56 0.48 4.68 20.58
C GLU A 56 1.29 4.35 19.33
N THR A 57 2.59 4.08 19.50
CA THR A 57 3.39 3.54 18.41
C THR A 57 3.08 2.06 18.21
N LYS A 58 2.66 1.71 17.00
CA LYS A 58 2.32 0.35 16.59
C LYS A 58 3.15 -0.09 15.39
N ILE A 59 3.23 -1.41 15.17
CA ILE A 59 3.91 -2.01 14.03
C ILE A 59 2.88 -2.82 13.23
N TYR A 60 2.66 -2.40 12.00
CA TYR A 60 1.84 -3.12 11.03
C TYR A 60 2.77 -3.92 10.12
N SER A 61 2.33 -5.10 9.68
CA SER A 61 3.05 -5.88 8.67
C SER A 61 2.19 -6.15 7.45
N PHE A 62 2.85 -6.17 6.29
CA PHE A 62 2.25 -6.45 5.00
C PHE A 62 2.99 -7.61 4.34
N GLU A 63 2.26 -8.61 3.90
CA GLU A 63 2.81 -9.80 3.23
C GLU A 63 2.31 -9.84 1.79
N LYS A 64 3.21 -10.04 0.83
CA LYS A 64 2.85 -10.21 -0.58
C LYS A 64 2.00 -11.47 -0.75
N VAL A 65 0.86 -11.35 -1.43
CA VAL A 65 0.02 -12.49 -1.84
C VAL A 65 0.10 -12.71 -3.34
N THR A 66 -0.09 -11.64 -4.11
CA THR A 66 0.11 -11.62 -5.57
C THR A 66 0.95 -10.40 -5.94
N ASP A 67 1.24 -10.17 -7.21
CA ASP A 67 2.01 -8.99 -7.62
C ASP A 67 1.31 -7.65 -7.34
N THR A 68 -0.01 -7.69 -7.15
CA THR A 68 -0.86 -6.51 -6.94
C THR A 68 -1.73 -6.63 -5.69
N SER A 69 -1.39 -7.51 -4.74
CA SER A 69 -2.14 -7.61 -3.48
C SER A 69 -1.29 -8.05 -2.30
N VAL A 70 -1.69 -7.61 -1.11
CA VAL A 70 -1.04 -7.92 0.17
C VAL A 70 -2.06 -8.36 1.22
N ASP A 71 -1.61 -9.16 2.17
CA ASP A 71 -2.26 -9.34 3.46
C ASP A 71 -1.69 -8.30 4.43
N MET A 72 -2.54 -7.73 5.29
CA MET A 72 -2.14 -6.81 6.36
C MET A 72 -2.40 -7.46 7.71
N LEU A 73 -1.42 -7.39 8.60
CA LEU A 73 -1.58 -7.71 10.02
C LEU A 73 -1.68 -6.42 10.82
N ILE A 74 -2.86 -6.21 11.40
CA ILE A 74 -3.11 -5.20 12.42
C ILE A 74 -2.64 -5.78 13.76
N PRO A 75 -1.78 -5.08 14.52
CA PRO A 75 -1.29 -5.59 15.79
C PRO A 75 -2.40 -5.63 16.85
N GLU A 76 -2.10 -6.24 18.00
CA GLU A 76 -3.00 -6.24 19.15
C GLU A 76 -3.35 -4.79 19.58
N MET A 77 -4.64 -4.57 19.83
CA MET A 77 -5.19 -3.28 20.28
C MET A 77 -5.75 -3.39 21.70
N GLY A 78 -5.66 -2.29 22.45
CA GLY A 78 -6.12 -2.18 23.84
C GLY A 78 -5.03 -2.45 24.88
N MET A 79 -5.41 -2.37 26.16
CA MET A 79 -4.50 -2.39 27.31
C MET A 79 -4.00 -3.79 27.72
N GLY A 80 -4.13 -4.79 26.84
CA GLY A 80 -3.77 -6.18 27.12
C GLY A 80 -4.80 -6.95 27.98
N GLY A 81 -4.56 -8.25 28.14
CA GLY A 81 -5.40 -9.15 28.93
C GLY A 81 -6.71 -9.56 28.23
N HIS A 82 -7.73 -9.90 29.01
CA HIS A 82 -9.00 -10.43 28.48
C HIS A 82 -9.82 -9.42 27.64
N MET A 83 -9.46 -8.14 27.69
CA MET A 83 -10.12 -7.05 26.96
C MET A 83 -9.35 -6.61 25.72
N SER A 84 -8.20 -7.21 25.41
CA SER A 84 -7.49 -6.87 24.18
C SER A 84 -8.16 -7.47 22.96
N ILE A 85 -8.05 -6.73 21.86
CA ILE A 85 -8.40 -7.24 20.55
C ILE A 85 -7.12 -7.86 20.01
N PRO A 86 -7.09 -9.18 19.77
CA PRO A 86 -5.91 -9.86 19.26
C PRO A 86 -5.53 -9.30 17.89
N ALA A 87 -4.31 -9.61 17.43
CA ALA A 87 -3.88 -9.21 16.10
C ALA A 87 -4.86 -9.70 15.02
N LEU A 88 -5.22 -8.81 14.10
CA LEU A 88 -6.24 -9.07 13.08
C LEU A 88 -5.60 -9.16 11.70
N GLN A 89 -5.92 -10.21 10.95
CA GLN A 89 -5.43 -10.39 9.58
C GLN A 89 -6.50 -9.95 8.56
N VAL A 90 -6.17 -8.96 7.75
CA VAL A 90 -6.98 -8.49 6.62
C VAL A 90 -6.34 -8.99 5.34
N LYS A 91 -7.05 -9.84 4.60
CA LYS A 91 -6.47 -10.57 3.46
C LYS A 91 -6.78 -9.95 2.11
N ASN A 92 -5.89 -10.20 1.14
CA ASN A 92 -6.07 -9.88 -0.29
C ASN A 92 -6.44 -8.41 -0.56
N ILE A 93 -5.74 -7.49 0.09
CA ILE A 93 -5.93 -6.05 -0.15
C ILE A 93 -5.38 -5.71 -1.54
N PRO A 94 -6.21 -5.24 -2.48
CA PRO A 94 -5.74 -4.89 -3.82
C PRO A 94 -4.91 -3.61 -3.77
N LEU A 95 -3.82 -3.58 -4.53
CA LEU A 95 -2.92 -2.44 -4.65
C LEU A 95 -2.98 -1.85 -6.05
N LYS A 96 -2.93 -0.51 -6.13
CA LYS A 96 -2.80 0.26 -7.37
C LYS A 96 -1.65 1.23 -7.22
N LYS A 97 -0.76 1.25 -8.21
CA LYS A 97 0.36 2.20 -8.27
C LYS A 97 0.00 3.34 -9.21
N ASN A 98 0.10 4.57 -8.73
CA ASN A 98 -0.16 5.80 -9.46
C ASN A 98 1.11 6.67 -9.39
N GLY A 99 1.99 6.54 -10.38
CA GLY A 99 3.31 7.17 -10.34
C GLY A 99 4.16 6.60 -9.19
N ASN A 100 4.54 7.47 -8.24
CA ASN A 100 5.34 7.10 -7.08
C ASN A 100 4.50 6.61 -5.89
N THR A 101 3.19 6.84 -5.92
CA THR A 101 2.28 6.53 -4.82
C THR A 101 1.63 5.16 -5.04
N ILE A 102 1.50 4.37 -3.98
CA ILE A 102 0.75 3.12 -3.98
C ILE A 102 -0.47 3.28 -3.08
N VAL A 103 -1.62 2.86 -3.57
CA VAL A 103 -2.90 2.92 -2.86
C VAL A 103 -3.46 1.52 -2.72
N GLY A 104 -3.83 1.14 -1.50
CA GLY A 104 -4.64 -0.04 -1.20
C GLY A 104 -6.00 0.37 -0.67
N GLU A 105 -7.08 -0.17 -1.21
CA GLU A 105 -8.44 0.17 -0.80
C GLU A 105 -9.28 -1.07 -0.65
N LEU A 106 -10.05 -1.13 0.44
CA LEU A 106 -11.00 -2.21 0.67
C LEU A 106 -12.25 -1.65 1.35
N ALA A 107 -13.38 -1.71 0.66
CA ALA A 107 -14.64 -1.15 1.16
C ALA A 107 -15.12 -1.84 2.44
N SER A 108 -15.01 -3.18 2.47
CA SER A 108 -15.30 -3.99 3.66
C SER A 108 -14.55 -5.31 3.64
N TYR A 109 -14.17 -5.79 4.81
CA TYR A 109 -13.61 -7.11 5.06
C TYR A 109 -14.20 -7.68 6.34
N ALA A 110 -14.64 -8.93 6.30
CA ALA A 110 -15.11 -9.66 7.47
C ALA A 110 -14.16 -10.83 7.75
N GLY A 111 -13.82 -11.02 9.02
CA GLY A 111 -12.99 -12.12 9.47
C GLY A 111 -13.40 -12.62 10.85
N THR A 112 -12.73 -13.66 11.31
CA THR A 112 -12.84 -14.15 12.69
C THR A 112 -11.46 -14.28 13.30
N VAL A 113 -11.39 -14.19 14.63
CA VAL A 113 -10.16 -14.37 15.41
C VAL A 113 -10.50 -15.00 16.74
N ILE A 114 -9.58 -15.77 17.29
CA ILE A 114 -9.70 -16.33 18.64
C ILE A 114 -9.16 -15.30 19.64
N ASN A 115 -9.99 -14.89 20.60
CA ASN A 115 -9.58 -13.96 21.65
C ASN A 115 -8.72 -14.65 22.73
N ALA A 116 -8.23 -13.88 23.70
CA ALA A 116 -7.44 -14.39 24.82
C ALA A 116 -8.16 -15.48 25.66
N ASP A 117 -9.49 -15.53 25.63
CA ASP A 117 -10.31 -16.53 26.33
C ASP A 117 -10.52 -17.82 25.51
N GLY A 118 -9.98 -17.90 24.30
CA GLY A 118 -10.23 -19.02 23.39
C GLY A 118 -11.57 -18.94 22.66
N ALA A 119 -12.32 -17.84 22.80
CA ALA A 119 -13.59 -17.63 22.12
C ALA A 119 -13.38 -17.02 20.72
N GLU A 120 -14.06 -17.58 19.72
CA GLU A 120 -14.10 -16.99 18.38
C GLU A 120 -14.92 -15.69 18.39
N LYS A 121 -14.36 -14.64 17.81
CA LYS A 121 -14.99 -13.34 17.63
C LYS A 121 -14.92 -12.95 16.16
N ALA A 122 -16.07 -12.56 15.60
CA ALA A 122 -16.11 -11.92 14.30
C ALA A 122 -15.55 -10.50 14.39
N PHE A 123 -14.96 -10.01 13.31
CA PHE A 123 -14.61 -8.61 13.16
C PHE A 123 -14.92 -8.14 11.74
N THR A 124 -15.15 -6.85 11.60
CA THR A 124 -15.37 -6.20 10.32
C THR A 124 -14.52 -4.95 10.23
N ILE A 125 -13.77 -4.85 9.15
CA ILE A 125 -13.05 -3.65 8.73
C ILE A 125 -13.87 -2.99 7.63
N THR A 126 -14.08 -1.68 7.68
CA THR A 126 -14.73 -0.90 6.62
C THR A 126 -13.95 0.35 6.29
N GLY A 127 -13.99 0.76 5.02
CA GLY A 127 -13.32 1.97 4.54
C GLY A 127 -11.80 1.91 4.72
N LEU A 128 -11.19 0.74 4.55
CA LEU A 128 -9.74 0.62 4.63
C LEU A 128 -9.10 1.36 3.46
N VAL A 129 -8.18 2.26 3.78
CA VAL A 129 -7.31 2.95 2.84
C VAL A 129 -5.87 2.83 3.34
N ILE A 130 -4.97 2.44 2.45
CA ILE A 130 -3.53 2.42 2.65
C ILE A 130 -2.92 3.32 1.60
N LEU A 131 -2.14 4.30 2.03
CA LEU A 131 -1.41 5.22 1.16
C LEU A 131 0.07 5.08 1.45
N ILE A 132 0.86 4.75 0.43
CA ILE A 132 2.32 4.60 0.53
C ILE A 132 2.99 5.55 -0.45
N ASP A 133 3.94 6.32 0.05
CA ASP A 133 4.80 7.20 -0.75
C ASP A 133 6.25 7.08 -0.25
N GLY A 134 7.08 6.42 -1.08
CA GLY A 134 8.42 5.98 -0.68
C GLY A 134 8.37 5.07 0.54
N ASN A 135 8.99 5.52 1.64
CA ASN A 135 8.99 4.78 2.91
C ASN A 135 7.82 5.17 3.83
N ASN A 136 7.05 6.21 3.51
CA ASN A 136 5.95 6.66 4.37
C ASN A 136 4.70 5.83 4.13
N ILE A 137 3.92 5.63 5.19
CA ILE A 137 2.61 4.99 5.12
C ILE A 137 1.57 5.80 5.91
N ALA A 138 0.37 5.86 5.37
CA ALA A 138 -0.83 6.18 6.12
C ALA A 138 -1.84 5.03 5.95
N VAL A 139 -2.45 4.58 7.05
CA VAL A 139 -3.50 3.56 7.04
C VAL A 139 -4.70 4.12 7.79
N THR A 140 -5.89 4.04 7.22
CA THR A 140 -7.14 4.42 7.89
C THR A 140 -8.18 3.34 7.73
N TYR A 141 -8.96 3.05 8.78
CA TYR A 141 -10.10 2.15 8.70
C TYR A 141 -11.04 2.31 9.89
N SER A 142 -12.27 1.81 9.74
CA SER A 142 -13.21 1.59 10.85
C SER A 142 -13.26 0.11 11.21
N LEU A 143 -13.11 -0.22 12.49
CA LEU A 143 -13.16 -1.58 13.02
C LEU A 143 -14.36 -1.78 13.93
N LYS A 144 -15.16 -2.80 13.62
CA LYS A 144 -16.16 -3.39 14.52
C LYS A 144 -15.70 -4.78 14.95
N TYR A 145 -15.48 -4.96 16.24
CA TYR A 145 -15.05 -6.24 16.82
C TYR A 145 -16.17 -6.87 17.66
N GLY A 146 -16.46 -8.14 17.42
CA GLY A 146 -17.55 -8.89 18.05
C GLY A 146 -18.88 -8.13 18.01
N ASN A 147 -19.55 -8.12 19.16
CA ASN A 147 -20.82 -7.40 19.37
C ASN A 147 -20.60 -6.02 20.01
N MET A 148 -19.43 -5.40 19.84
CA MET A 148 -19.21 -4.06 20.38
C MET A 148 -20.25 -3.09 19.80
N PRO A 149 -20.84 -2.24 20.65
CA PRO A 149 -21.91 -1.34 20.24
C PRO A 149 -21.42 -0.22 19.31
N MET A 150 -20.12 0.07 19.34
CA MET A 150 -19.49 1.18 18.61
C MET A 150 -18.28 0.66 17.83
N SER A 151 -18.04 1.25 16.66
CA SER A 151 -16.83 1.02 15.89
C SER A 151 -15.69 1.91 16.38
N MET A 152 -14.46 1.48 16.13
CA MET A 152 -13.26 2.25 16.38
C MET A 152 -12.73 2.77 15.05
N GLU A 153 -12.50 4.07 14.95
CA GLU A 153 -11.87 4.69 13.77
C GLU A 153 -10.37 4.78 14.02
N THR A 154 -9.58 4.07 13.22
CA THR A 154 -8.13 3.99 13.41
C THR A 154 -7.41 4.72 12.29
N THR A 155 -6.38 5.48 12.65
CA THR A 155 -5.42 6.08 11.74
C THR A 155 -4.00 5.77 12.19
N LEU A 156 -3.20 5.17 11.32
CA LEU A 156 -1.76 4.98 11.50
C LEU A 156 -1.02 5.90 10.52
N ILE A 157 -0.03 6.65 11.01
CA ILE A 157 0.95 7.32 10.17
C ILE A 157 2.34 6.85 10.58
N GLY A 158 3.12 6.33 9.64
CA GLY A 158 4.40 5.72 9.96
C GLY A 158 5.36 5.62 8.79
N THR A 159 6.43 4.86 9.01
CA THR A 159 7.44 4.58 8.00
C THR A 159 7.85 3.12 8.00
N LYS A 160 8.30 2.65 6.83
CA LYS A 160 8.88 1.32 6.62
C LYS A 160 10.17 1.19 7.44
N LYS A 161 10.33 0.05 8.12
CA LYS A 161 11.54 -0.32 8.85
C LYS A 161 12.58 -0.99 7.96
#